data_AF-L0EVS4-F1
#
_entry.id   AF-L0EVS4-F1
#
_cell.length_a   1.000
_cell.length_b   1.000
_cell.length_c   1.000
_cell.angle_alpha   90.00
_cell.angle_beta   90.00
_cell.angle_gamma   90.00
#
_symmetry.space_group_name_H-M   'P 1'
#
loop_
_entity.id
_entity.type
_entity.pdbx_description
1 polymer ?
#
loop_
_entity_poly.entity_id
_entity_poly.type
_entity_poly.pdbx_seq_one_letter_code
_entity_poly.pdbx_strand_id
1 'polypeptide(L)'
;MDHKGSSATPKRFFFVPSRDITHDDADRVIKNDDCPSSWFTGNADENTPSAQDCDDEMPEKTRLQESLQQQGEEQETAEEDDHVSVSLGDGQDVSIAELKEVYRSYQENRNEIGEQKKQLRQQAEMLSKSAEALAKLIDSHIPAVPDAHLAMSDPGACQQALALRQQALAVIDHFMEAAKIPHTVADTLHQEASQKVLEHENLRLESLFPQTKDPVQREVFFKEAFDAGRQLGFSEQEMQEIVDHRLLALAHYARVGLQARQAVSKAYQKTRGCPPVTAPVQGRGTNHQVSDQKKALQRLNKSGSLRDALALDFE
;
A
#
# COMPACT_ATOMS: atom_id res chain seq x y z
N MET A 1 19.35 25.37 45.40
CA MET A 1 19.39 23.92 45.13
C MET A 1 18.14 23.60 44.35
N ASP A 2 18.28 23.86 43.06
CA ASP A 2 17.25 23.85 42.05
C ASP A 2 17.29 22.51 41.33
N HIS A 3 16.18 21.77 41.31
CA HIS A 3 15.94 20.75 40.28
C HIS A 3 14.42 20.58 40.09
N LYS A 4 13.84 21.40 39.20
CA LYS A 4 12.60 21.05 38.50
C LYS A 4 12.99 20.36 37.19
N GLY A 5 12.94 19.03 37.19
CA GLY A 5 13.02 18.23 35.97
C GLY A 5 11.68 18.29 35.23
N SER A 6 11.58 19.18 34.25
CA SER A 6 10.47 19.22 33.28
C SER A 6 10.82 18.28 32.12
N SER A 7 10.30 17.05 32.15
CA SER A 7 10.36 16.12 31.02
C SER A 7 9.26 16.47 30.02
N ALA A 8 9.58 17.36 29.08
CA ALA A 8 8.75 17.63 27.93
C ALA A 8 8.86 16.44 26.94
N THR A 9 7.84 15.60 26.89
CA THR A 9 7.63 14.67 25.78
C THR A 9 7.27 15.46 24.52
N PRO A 10 7.92 15.24 23.36
CA PRO A 10 7.55 15.91 22.14
C PRO A 10 6.19 15.37 21.66
N LYS A 11 5.18 16.25 21.65
CA LYS A 11 3.90 16.00 20.96
C LYS A 11 4.20 15.80 19.48
N ARG A 12 4.28 14.55 19.02
CA ARG A 12 4.26 14.21 17.59
C ARG A 12 2.91 14.66 17.06
N PHE A 13 2.90 15.75 16.29
CA PHE A 13 1.74 16.22 15.56
C PHE A 13 1.45 15.21 14.44
N PHE A 14 0.54 14.29 14.72
CA PHE A 14 -0.16 13.56 13.67
C PHE A 14 -1.16 14.53 13.05
N PHE A 15 -0.99 14.84 11.77
CA PHE A 15 -2.09 15.42 11.00
C PHE A 15 -3.03 14.26 10.66
N VAL A 16 -3.90 13.92 11.59
CA VAL A 16 -5.16 13.25 11.28
C VAL A 16 -6.15 14.40 11.17
N PRO A 17 -6.71 14.72 9.99
CA PRO A 17 -7.80 15.69 9.92
C PRO A 17 -8.93 15.17 10.83
N SER A 18 -9.26 15.95 11.86
CA SER A 18 -10.35 15.63 12.78
C SER A 18 -11.61 15.33 11.99
N ARG A 19 -12.08 14.07 12.04
CA ARG A 19 -13.49 13.76 11.78
C ARG A 19 -14.29 14.23 12.99
N ASP A 20 -14.57 15.54 13.03
CA ASP A 20 -15.67 16.06 13.85
C ASP A 20 -16.98 15.64 13.15
N ILE A 21 -17.37 14.37 13.34
CA ILE A 21 -18.72 13.92 13.06
C ILE A 21 -19.57 14.46 14.20
N THR A 22 -20.05 15.69 14.02
CA THR A 22 -21.13 16.21 14.86
C THR A 22 -22.36 15.34 14.68
N HIS A 23 -23.02 15.05 15.80
CA HIS A 23 -24.06 14.05 15.98
C HIS A 23 -25.44 14.50 15.44
N ASP A 24 -25.48 15.34 14.40
CA ASP A 24 -26.69 16.09 13.98
C ASP A 24 -27.09 15.94 12.49
N ASP A 25 -26.46 15.05 11.72
CA ASP A 25 -26.80 14.83 10.29
C ASP A 25 -27.63 13.56 10.01
N ALA A 26 -28.38 13.07 11.01
CA ALA A 26 -29.22 11.87 10.86
C ALA A 26 -30.57 12.09 10.14
N ASP A 27 -30.95 13.33 9.79
CA ASP A 27 -32.30 13.66 9.29
C ASP A 27 -32.33 14.36 7.92
N ARG A 28 -31.45 13.97 6.99
CA ARG A 28 -31.58 14.39 5.58
C ARG A 28 -32.23 13.29 4.72
N VAL A 29 -33.54 13.20 4.92
CA VAL A 29 -34.60 12.76 3.98
C VAL A 29 -34.08 12.36 2.59
N ILE A 30 -34.03 11.06 2.35
CA ILE A 30 -34.02 10.47 1.00
C ILE A 30 -35.38 10.76 0.38
N LYS A 31 -35.44 11.73 -0.55
CA LYS A 31 -36.51 11.83 -1.54
C LYS A 31 -35.91 11.46 -2.89
N ASN A 32 -36.35 10.30 -3.37
CA ASN A 32 -36.20 9.85 -4.75
C ASN A 32 -36.72 10.92 -5.71
N ASP A 33 -36.03 11.13 -6.82
CA ASP A 33 -36.58 11.15 -8.18
C ASP A 33 -35.44 11.33 -9.20
N ASP A 34 -35.64 10.78 -10.40
CA ASP A 34 -34.83 10.90 -11.62
C ASP A 34 -33.65 9.93 -11.83
N CYS A 35 -34.00 8.66 -12.08
CA CYS A 35 -33.19 7.72 -12.85
C CYS A 35 -33.74 7.69 -14.30
N PRO A 36 -33.08 8.29 -15.31
CA PRO A 36 -33.54 8.16 -16.69
C PRO A 36 -33.06 6.84 -17.27
N SER A 37 -34.01 5.91 -17.37
CA SER A 37 -33.97 4.75 -18.23
C SER A 37 -33.92 5.15 -19.71
N SER A 38 -32.80 4.95 -20.38
CA SER A 38 -32.74 4.41 -21.75
C SER A 38 -31.29 4.38 -22.20
N TRP A 39 -30.86 3.23 -22.73
CA TRP A 39 -29.80 2.98 -23.75
C TRP A 39 -29.04 1.70 -23.40
N PHE A 40 -29.71 0.55 -23.52
CA PHE A 40 -29.13 -0.65 -24.13
C PHE A 40 -30.23 -1.70 -24.30
N THR A 41 -30.89 -1.70 -25.45
CA THR A 41 -31.65 -2.84 -25.96
C THR A 41 -30.87 -3.44 -27.12
N GLY A 42 -30.51 -4.71 -26.97
CA GLY A 42 -29.83 -5.50 -27.99
C GLY A 42 -29.71 -6.96 -27.53
N ASN A 43 -30.84 -7.67 -27.56
CA ASN A 43 -30.91 -9.14 -27.42
C ASN A 43 -30.68 -9.79 -28.79
N ALA A 44 -29.77 -10.77 -28.83
CA ALA A 44 -29.69 -11.95 -29.72
C ALA A 44 -28.37 -12.66 -29.38
N ASP A 45 -28.25 -13.97 -29.17
CA ASP A 45 -29.18 -15.08 -29.17
C ASP A 45 -28.51 -16.23 -28.40
N GLU A 46 -29.28 -17.27 -28.13
CA GLU A 46 -29.04 -18.43 -27.28
C GLU A 46 -27.70 -19.21 -27.42
N ASN A 47 -27.39 -19.92 -26.32
CA ASN A 47 -26.77 -21.24 -26.26
C ASN A 47 -25.26 -21.32 -25.89
N THR A 48 -24.97 -21.33 -24.59
CA THR A 48 -23.71 -21.90 -24.07
C THR A 48 -23.99 -22.73 -22.80
N PRO A 49 -23.71 -24.05 -22.81
CA PRO A 49 -24.04 -24.93 -21.69
C PRO A 49 -23.00 -24.83 -20.56
N SER A 50 -23.47 -25.24 -19.38
CA SER A 50 -22.73 -25.51 -18.15
C SER A 50 -21.36 -26.15 -18.38
N ALA A 51 -20.30 -25.54 -17.86
CA ALA A 51 -18.98 -26.16 -17.74
C ALA A 51 -18.89 -26.86 -16.38
N GLN A 52 -19.22 -28.14 -16.44
CA GLN A 52 -18.92 -29.18 -15.48
C GLN A 52 -17.42 -29.37 -15.29
N ASP A 53 -17.11 -30.00 -14.15
CA ASP A 53 -15.83 -30.55 -13.72
C ASP A 53 -14.87 -30.96 -14.84
N CYS A 54 -13.59 -30.61 -14.66
CA CYS A 54 -12.47 -31.21 -15.39
C CYS A 54 -11.44 -31.69 -14.37
N ASP A 55 -11.77 -32.80 -13.69
CA ASP A 55 -10.77 -33.83 -13.39
C ASP A 55 -10.36 -34.44 -14.73
N ASP A 56 -9.08 -34.36 -15.09
CA ASP A 56 -8.51 -35.13 -16.18
C ASP A 56 -7.21 -35.77 -15.66
N GLU A 57 -7.39 -36.94 -15.05
CA GLU A 57 -6.37 -37.97 -15.04
C GLU A 57 -6.07 -38.37 -16.48
N MET A 58 -4.82 -38.23 -16.92
CA MET A 58 -4.31 -39.07 -17.99
C MET A 58 -2.98 -39.73 -17.64
N PRO A 59 -2.79 -40.99 -18.09
CA PRO A 59 -1.86 -41.93 -17.50
C PRO A 59 -0.58 -42.10 -18.33
N GLU A 60 0.37 -42.77 -17.68
CA GLU A 60 1.56 -43.45 -18.17
C GLU A 60 1.80 -43.56 -19.69
N LYS A 61 3.04 -43.22 -20.08
CA LYS A 61 3.83 -44.08 -20.95
C LYS A 61 5.13 -44.49 -20.27
N THR A 62 5.03 -45.65 -19.63
CA THR A 62 6.10 -46.56 -19.25
C THR A 62 7.05 -46.85 -20.43
N ARG A 63 8.36 -46.70 -20.23
CA ARG A 63 9.35 -47.54 -20.93
C ARG A 63 10.68 -47.61 -20.18
N LEU A 64 10.86 -48.73 -19.46
CA LEU A 64 12.11 -49.42 -19.08
C LEU A 64 12.96 -48.67 -18.03
N GLN A 65 13.43 -49.25 -16.92
CA GLN A 65 13.67 -50.66 -16.61
C GLN A 65 13.91 -50.76 -15.08
N GLU A 66 13.21 -51.68 -14.42
CA GLU A 66 13.66 -52.21 -13.13
C GLU A 66 15.01 -52.91 -13.32
N SER A 67 16.02 -52.44 -12.60
CA SER A 67 17.04 -53.28 -11.98
C SER A 67 17.99 -52.39 -11.19
N LEU A 68 17.97 -52.50 -9.86
CA LEU A 68 19.15 -52.60 -8.98
C LEU A 68 18.72 -52.37 -7.53
N GLN A 69 18.37 -53.47 -6.86
CA GLN A 69 18.51 -53.61 -5.42
C GLN A 69 19.82 -54.35 -5.18
N GLN A 70 20.85 -53.65 -4.71
CA GLN A 70 21.75 -54.09 -3.63
C GLN A 70 22.92 -53.10 -3.45
N GLN A 71 22.93 -52.51 -2.25
CA GLN A 71 24.08 -52.18 -1.39
C GLN A 71 25.36 -51.63 -2.01
N GLY A 72 25.67 -50.39 -1.61
CA GLY A 72 27.01 -49.82 -1.59
C GLY A 72 26.94 -48.46 -0.91
N GLU A 73 27.56 -48.37 0.27
CA GLU A 73 27.82 -47.11 0.97
C GLU A 73 28.54 -46.14 0.02
N GLU A 74 28.00 -44.94 -0.17
CA GLU A 74 28.73 -43.68 -0.34
C GLU A 74 27.69 -42.58 -0.55
N GLN A 75 27.22 -42.04 0.57
CA GLN A 75 26.48 -40.79 0.61
C GLN A 75 27.52 -39.67 0.49
N GLU A 76 28.03 -39.43 -0.73
CA GLU A 76 28.68 -38.17 -1.07
C GLU A 76 27.58 -37.10 -1.17
N THR A 77 27.35 -36.42 -0.06
CA THR A 77 26.76 -35.08 -0.08
C THR A 77 27.74 -34.18 -0.83
N ALA A 78 27.46 -33.94 -2.11
CA ALA A 78 28.09 -32.87 -2.88
C ALA A 78 27.63 -31.51 -2.31
N GLU A 79 28.28 -31.07 -1.24
CA GLU A 79 28.34 -29.67 -0.81
C GLU A 79 29.33 -28.94 -1.71
N GLU A 80 29.04 -28.83 -3.01
CA GLU A 80 29.85 -28.03 -3.91
C GLU A 80 29.13 -26.71 -4.22
N ASP A 81 29.77 -25.64 -3.73
CA ASP A 81 29.60 -24.22 -4.07
C ASP A 81 28.48 -23.40 -3.40
N ASP A 82 28.26 -23.59 -2.10
CA ASP A 82 27.45 -22.67 -1.28
C ASP A 82 28.13 -21.32 -0.97
N HIS A 83 29.43 -21.19 -1.29
CA HIS A 83 30.23 -19.97 -1.09
C HIS A 83 30.29 -19.04 -2.31
N VAL A 84 29.67 -19.40 -3.44
CA VAL A 84 29.61 -18.50 -4.60
C VAL A 84 28.73 -17.30 -4.24
N SER A 85 29.29 -16.11 -4.35
CA SER A 85 28.58 -14.85 -4.11
C SER A 85 27.91 -14.35 -5.38
N VAL A 86 26.66 -13.91 -5.26
CA VAL A 86 25.88 -13.26 -6.31
C VAL A 86 25.69 -11.80 -5.91
N SER A 87 26.15 -10.88 -6.76
CA SER A 87 25.88 -9.45 -6.55
C SER A 87 24.43 -9.13 -6.93
N LEU A 88 23.63 -8.66 -5.97
CA LEU A 88 22.32 -8.09 -6.25
C LEU A 88 22.45 -6.72 -6.92
N GLY A 89 21.40 -6.25 -7.59
CA GLY A 89 21.37 -4.97 -8.33
C GLY A 89 21.70 -3.72 -7.51
N ASP A 90 21.71 -3.84 -6.18
CA ASP A 90 22.05 -2.80 -5.21
C ASP A 90 23.54 -2.81 -4.80
N GLY A 91 24.36 -3.70 -5.39
CA GLY A 91 25.81 -3.78 -5.16
C GLY A 91 26.24 -4.55 -3.90
N GLN A 92 25.31 -5.25 -3.24
CA GLN A 92 25.63 -6.18 -2.15
C GLN A 92 25.86 -7.59 -2.70
N ASP A 93 26.95 -8.22 -2.26
CA ASP A 93 27.27 -9.61 -2.56
C ASP A 93 26.63 -10.52 -1.50
N VAL A 94 25.74 -11.42 -1.93
CA VAL A 94 25.04 -12.38 -1.07
C VAL A 94 25.43 -13.80 -1.49
N SER A 95 25.68 -14.66 -0.51
CA SER A 95 26.04 -16.06 -0.79
C SER A 95 24.84 -16.87 -1.28
N ILE A 96 25.07 -17.90 -2.10
CA ILE A 96 24.02 -18.84 -2.50
C ILE A 96 23.40 -19.54 -1.27
N ALA A 97 24.18 -19.77 -0.21
CA ALA A 97 23.68 -20.29 1.06
C ALA A 97 22.59 -19.39 1.69
N GLU A 98 22.84 -18.09 1.80
CA GLU A 98 21.86 -17.13 2.34
C GLU A 98 20.61 -17.04 1.46
N LEU A 99 20.75 -17.10 0.14
CA LEU A 99 19.62 -17.12 -0.79
C LEU A 99 18.75 -18.38 -0.63
N LYS A 100 19.38 -19.55 -0.44
CA LYS A 100 18.66 -20.80 -0.17
C LYS A 100 17.88 -20.73 1.16
N GLU A 101 18.46 -20.12 2.19
CA GLU A 101 17.80 -19.92 3.50
C GLU A 101 16.62 -18.94 3.41
N VAL A 102 16.79 -17.80 2.74
CA VAL A 102 15.71 -16.83 2.49
C VAL A 102 14.60 -17.48 1.66
N TYR A 103 14.93 -18.27 0.64
CA TYR A 103 13.92 -18.97 -0.15
C TYR A 103 13.17 -20.04 0.67
N ARG A 104 13.87 -20.78 1.54
CA ARG A 104 13.24 -21.77 2.43
C ARG A 104 12.27 -21.10 3.40
N SER A 105 12.73 -20.05 4.09
CA SER A 105 11.88 -19.28 5.02
C SER A 105 10.70 -18.62 4.29
N TYR A 106 10.87 -18.15 3.06
CA TYR A 106 9.76 -17.66 2.23
C TYR A 106 8.71 -18.74 1.96
N GLN A 107 9.12 -19.96 1.62
CA GLN A 107 8.19 -21.07 1.39
C GLN A 107 7.46 -21.48 2.68
N GLU A 108 8.16 -21.54 3.81
CA GLU A 108 7.59 -21.79 5.12
C GLU A 108 6.56 -20.72 5.49
N ASN A 109 6.93 -19.44 5.39
CA ASN A 109 6.01 -18.32 5.63
C ASN A 109 4.80 -18.37 4.71
N ARG A 110 4.97 -18.76 3.44
CA ARG A 110 3.87 -18.89 2.49
C ARG A 110 2.90 -20.00 2.90
N ASN A 111 3.44 -21.15 3.34
CA ASN A 111 2.65 -22.27 3.83
C ASN A 111 1.92 -21.89 5.12
N GLU A 112 2.60 -21.24 6.06
CA GLU A 112 2.03 -20.77 7.32
C GLU A 112 0.88 -19.77 7.08
N ILE A 113 1.06 -18.78 6.20
CA ILE A 113 -0.02 -17.85 5.81
C ILE A 113 -1.20 -18.61 5.19
N GLY A 114 -0.92 -19.65 4.40
CA GLY A 114 -1.94 -20.53 3.84
C GLY A 114 -2.74 -21.27 4.91
N GLU A 115 -2.06 -21.81 5.92
CA GLU A 115 -2.67 -22.51 7.06
C GLU A 115 -3.47 -21.55 7.95
N GLN A 116 -2.90 -20.40 8.29
CA GLN A 116 -3.58 -19.34 9.05
C GLN A 116 -4.87 -18.89 8.35
N LYS A 117 -4.84 -18.70 7.02
CA LYS A 117 -6.05 -18.37 6.24
C LYS A 117 -7.11 -19.48 6.28
N LYS A 118 -6.69 -20.75 6.20
CA LYS A 118 -7.60 -21.89 6.32
C LYS A 118 -8.23 -21.94 7.72
N GLN A 119 -7.44 -21.78 8.76
CA GLN A 119 -7.90 -21.74 10.15
C GLN A 119 -8.89 -20.59 10.36
N LEU A 120 -8.58 -19.38 9.88
CA LEU A 120 -9.46 -18.22 10.00
C LEU A 120 -10.79 -18.41 9.26
N ARG A 121 -10.77 -19.03 8.07
CA ARG A 121 -12.01 -19.39 7.35
C ARG A 121 -12.85 -20.41 8.12
N GLN A 122 -12.21 -21.45 8.67
CA GLN A 122 -12.90 -22.46 9.48
C GLN A 122 -13.50 -21.84 10.74
N GLN A 123 -12.78 -20.93 11.41
CA GLN A 123 -13.30 -20.20 12.56
C GLN A 123 -14.48 -19.31 12.18
N ALA A 124 -14.40 -18.58 11.07
CA ALA A 124 -15.51 -17.75 10.58
C ALA A 124 -16.76 -18.59 10.24
N GLU A 125 -16.57 -19.77 9.62
CA GLU A 125 -17.67 -20.69 9.32
C GLU A 125 -18.28 -21.32 10.58
N MET A 126 -17.45 -21.66 11.58
CA MET A 126 -17.95 -22.09 12.88
C MET A 126 -18.74 -20.98 13.57
N LEU A 127 -18.28 -19.74 13.47
CA LEU A 127 -18.94 -18.59 14.07
C LEU A 127 -20.30 -18.31 13.41
N SER A 128 -20.38 -18.36 12.08
CA SER A 128 -21.66 -18.19 11.36
C SER A 128 -22.66 -19.31 11.70
N LYS A 129 -22.22 -20.57 11.70
CA LYS A 129 -23.06 -21.71 12.12
C LYS A 129 -23.50 -21.59 13.58
N SER A 130 -22.62 -21.12 14.47
CA SER A 130 -22.97 -20.89 15.87
C SER A 130 -24.01 -19.77 16.04
N ALA A 131 -23.91 -18.70 15.25
CA ALA A 131 -24.87 -17.60 15.25
C ALA A 131 -26.25 -18.04 14.73
N GLU A 132 -26.29 -18.84 13.66
CA GLU A 132 -27.55 -19.44 13.16
C GLU A 132 -28.18 -20.42 14.15
N ALA A 133 -27.36 -21.27 14.79
CA ALA A 133 -27.82 -22.19 15.82
C ALA A 133 -28.38 -21.45 17.03
N LEU A 134 -27.70 -20.37 17.45
CA LEU A 134 -28.13 -19.51 18.54
C LEU A 134 -29.43 -18.76 18.19
N ALA A 135 -29.57 -18.25 16.96
CA ALA A 135 -30.81 -17.63 16.51
C ALA A 135 -32.01 -18.61 16.57
N LYS A 136 -31.81 -19.86 16.11
CA LYS A 136 -32.84 -20.92 16.23
C LYS A 136 -33.14 -21.30 17.68
N LEU A 137 -32.11 -21.33 18.53
CA LEU A 137 -32.26 -21.62 19.95
C LEU A 137 -33.12 -20.52 20.63
N ILE A 138 -32.83 -19.25 20.33
CA ILE A 138 -33.59 -18.10 20.82
C ILE A 138 -35.06 -18.18 20.37
N ASP A 139 -35.30 -18.46 19.09
CA ASP A 139 -36.66 -18.58 18.54
C ASP A 139 -37.45 -19.72 19.21
N SER A 140 -36.77 -20.83 19.57
CA SER A 140 -37.40 -21.98 20.25
C SER A 140 -37.67 -21.79 21.75
N HIS A 141 -36.99 -20.85 22.41
CA HIS A 141 -37.05 -20.67 23.87
C HIS A 141 -37.80 -19.42 24.32
N ILE A 142 -38.15 -18.50 23.42
CA ILE A 142 -39.01 -17.37 23.77
C ILE A 142 -40.48 -17.86 23.77
N PRO A 143 -41.16 -17.92 24.92
CA PRO A 143 -42.60 -18.21 24.93
C PRO A 143 -43.33 -17.15 24.13
N ALA A 144 -44.29 -17.55 23.28
CA ALA A 144 -45.13 -16.63 22.53
C ALA A 144 -45.78 -15.59 23.46
N VAL A 145 -46.07 -14.40 22.93
CA VAL A 145 -46.79 -13.37 23.68
C VAL A 145 -48.14 -13.96 24.11
N PRO A 146 -48.49 -13.96 25.41
CA PRO A 146 -49.77 -14.49 25.85
C PRO A 146 -50.91 -13.69 25.24
N ASP A 147 -51.95 -14.38 24.78
CA ASP A 147 -53.12 -13.74 24.16
C ASP A 147 -53.80 -12.79 25.15
N ALA A 148 -54.20 -11.61 24.67
CA ALA A 148 -54.90 -10.61 25.47
C ALA A 148 -56.23 -11.16 26.03
N HIS A 149 -56.85 -12.13 25.35
CA HIS A 149 -58.05 -12.80 25.87
C HIS A 149 -57.75 -13.64 27.13
N LEU A 150 -56.55 -14.20 27.24
CA LEU A 150 -56.13 -14.96 28.43
C LEU A 150 -56.08 -14.06 29.67
N ALA A 151 -55.72 -12.79 29.51
CA ALA A 151 -55.75 -11.81 30.60
C ALA A 151 -57.16 -11.56 31.15
N MET A 152 -58.20 -11.72 30.31
CA MET A 152 -59.60 -11.55 30.72
C MET A 152 -60.19 -12.82 31.34
N SER A 153 -59.80 -14.01 30.85
CA SER A 153 -60.30 -15.28 31.37
C SER A 153 -59.55 -15.79 32.61
N ASP A 154 -58.22 -15.64 32.63
CA ASP A 154 -57.34 -16.04 33.74
C ASP A 154 -56.15 -15.07 33.86
N PRO A 155 -56.29 -14.01 34.69
CA PRO A 155 -55.21 -13.05 34.93
C PRO A 155 -53.94 -13.69 35.53
N GLY A 156 -54.09 -14.77 36.31
CA GLY A 156 -52.96 -15.42 37.00
C GLY A 156 -52.07 -16.19 36.02
N ALA A 157 -52.68 -16.98 35.13
CA ALA A 157 -51.95 -17.67 34.07
C ALA A 157 -51.25 -16.70 33.12
N CYS A 158 -51.90 -15.57 32.79
CA CYS A 158 -51.30 -14.53 31.97
C CYS A 158 -50.05 -13.91 32.63
N GLN A 159 -50.11 -13.57 33.91
CA GLN A 159 -48.96 -13.04 34.66
C GLN A 159 -47.79 -14.01 34.72
N GLN A 160 -48.05 -15.30 34.93
CA GLN A 160 -47.01 -16.33 34.93
C GLN A 160 -46.34 -16.48 33.55
N ALA A 161 -47.14 -16.47 32.47
CA ALA A 161 -46.62 -16.52 31.11
C ALA A 161 -45.76 -15.29 30.78
N LEU A 162 -46.17 -14.09 31.21
CA LEU A 162 -45.37 -12.87 31.08
C LEU A 162 -44.07 -12.93 31.87
N ALA A 163 -44.10 -13.42 33.11
CA ALA A 163 -42.91 -13.54 33.94
C ALA A 163 -41.88 -14.50 33.32
N LEU A 164 -42.33 -15.65 32.80
CA LEU A 164 -41.46 -16.61 32.10
C LEU A 164 -40.86 -16.00 30.83
N ARG A 165 -41.66 -15.28 30.05
CA ARG A 165 -41.17 -14.57 28.85
C ARG A 165 -40.15 -13.49 29.21
N GLN A 166 -40.39 -12.72 30.26
CA GLN A 166 -39.46 -11.68 30.70
C GLN A 166 -38.13 -12.27 31.17
N GLN A 167 -38.16 -13.40 31.87
CA GLN A 167 -36.96 -14.13 32.24
C GLN A 167 -36.17 -14.60 31.00
N ALA A 168 -36.86 -15.12 29.99
CA ALA A 168 -36.22 -15.53 28.74
C ALA A 168 -35.55 -14.36 27.99
N LEU A 169 -36.20 -13.19 27.95
CA LEU A 169 -35.63 -11.97 27.35
C LEU A 169 -34.39 -11.48 28.12
N ALA A 170 -34.41 -11.50 29.45
CA ALA A 170 -33.26 -11.09 30.25
C ALA A 170 -32.00 -11.95 30.00
N VAL A 171 -32.18 -13.25 29.74
CA VAL A 171 -31.08 -14.14 29.36
C VAL A 171 -30.51 -13.75 27.99
N ILE A 172 -31.36 -13.41 27.03
CA ILE A 172 -30.93 -12.96 25.70
C ILE A 172 -30.15 -11.64 25.78
N ASP A 173 -30.65 -10.68 26.57
CA ASP A 173 -29.97 -9.40 26.77
C ASP A 173 -28.57 -9.60 27.34
N HIS A 174 -28.40 -10.51 28.30
CA HIS A 174 -27.09 -10.85 28.86
C HIS A 174 -26.14 -11.44 27.80
N PHE A 175 -26.63 -12.33 26.93
CA PHE A 175 -25.81 -12.87 25.83
C PHE A 175 -25.46 -11.81 24.80
N MET A 176 -26.39 -10.91 24.46
CA MET A 176 -26.13 -9.80 23.54
C MET A 176 -25.10 -8.82 24.11
N GLU A 177 -25.10 -8.58 25.41
CA GLU A 177 -24.08 -7.78 26.08
C GLU A 177 -22.71 -8.47 26.10
N ALA A 178 -22.68 -9.77 26.42
CA ALA A 178 -21.45 -10.57 26.34
C ALA A 178 -20.87 -10.61 24.91
N ALA A 179 -21.73 -10.63 23.89
CA ALA A 179 -21.34 -10.58 22.48
C ALA A 179 -20.75 -9.23 22.04
N LYS A 180 -21.02 -8.12 22.75
CA LYS A 180 -20.41 -6.81 22.44
C LYS A 180 -18.94 -6.72 22.86
N ILE A 181 -18.52 -7.47 23.87
CA ILE A 181 -17.14 -7.48 24.39
C ILE A 181 -16.10 -7.83 23.31
N PRO A 182 -16.24 -8.91 22.50
CA PRO A 182 -15.27 -9.20 21.45
C PRO A 182 -15.23 -8.13 20.36
N HIS A 183 -16.34 -7.46 20.06
CA HIS A 183 -16.36 -6.36 19.09
C HIS A 183 -15.53 -5.16 19.57
N THR A 184 -15.72 -4.72 20.82
CA THR A 184 -14.94 -3.59 21.35
C THR A 184 -13.45 -3.91 21.43
N VAL A 185 -13.08 -5.14 21.81
CA VAL A 185 -11.67 -5.58 21.81
C VAL A 185 -11.11 -5.60 20.38
N ALA A 186 -11.84 -6.14 19.41
CA ALA A 186 -11.42 -6.14 18.01
C ALA A 186 -11.23 -4.71 17.46
N ASP A 187 -12.14 -3.79 17.78
CA ASP A 187 -12.04 -2.39 17.37
C ASP A 187 -10.80 -1.71 17.97
N THR A 188 -10.51 -1.93 19.25
CA THR A 188 -9.30 -1.39 19.90
C THR A 188 -8.02 -1.92 19.26
N LEU A 189 -7.95 -3.23 18.99
CA LEU A 189 -6.80 -3.83 18.32
C LEU A 189 -6.61 -3.29 16.90
N HIS A 190 -7.71 -3.07 16.17
CA HIS A 190 -7.65 -2.47 14.83
C HIS A 190 -7.16 -1.02 14.86
N GLN A 191 -7.59 -0.24 15.85
CA GLN A 191 -7.12 1.13 16.06
C GLN A 191 -5.62 1.16 16.40
N GLU A 192 -5.16 0.30 17.32
CA GLU A 192 -3.73 0.19 17.66
C GLU A 192 -2.88 -0.23 16.47
N ALA A 193 -3.35 -1.21 15.68
CA ALA A 193 -2.66 -1.64 14.46
C ALA A 193 -2.57 -0.49 13.44
N SER A 194 -3.67 0.25 13.25
CA SER A 194 -3.71 1.41 12.34
C SER A 194 -2.76 2.52 12.79
N GLN A 195 -2.69 2.80 14.09
CA GLN A 195 -1.75 3.78 14.66
C GLN A 195 -0.29 3.37 14.42
N LYS A 196 0.06 2.09 14.61
CA LYS A 196 1.40 1.57 14.33
C LYS A 196 1.79 1.72 12.86
N VAL A 197 0.85 1.46 11.94
CA VAL A 197 1.07 1.68 10.51
C VAL A 197 1.32 3.16 10.23
N LEU A 198 0.48 4.06 10.76
CA LEU A 198 0.64 5.51 10.59
C LEU A 198 1.99 6.02 11.14
N GLU A 199 2.42 5.54 12.29
CA GLU A 199 3.72 5.87 12.88
C GLU A 199 4.88 5.47 11.98
N HIS A 200 4.83 4.25 11.47
CA HIS A 200 5.87 3.71 10.62
C HIS A 200 5.94 4.42 9.26
N GLU A 201 4.79 4.70 8.65
CA GLU A 201 4.70 5.45 7.39
C GLU A 201 5.21 6.89 7.58
N ASN A 202 4.90 7.54 8.72
CA ASN A 202 5.45 8.84 9.05
C ASN A 202 6.97 8.84 9.22
N LEU A 203 7.54 7.83 9.89
CA LEU A 203 8.99 7.71 10.02
C LEU A 203 9.67 7.56 8.66
N ARG A 204 9.06 6.79 7.75
CA ARG A 204 9.55 6.66 6.38
C ARG A 204 9.44 7.97 5.61
N LEU A 205 8.33 8.69 5.74
CA LEU A 205 8.17 10.02 5.13
C LEU A 205 9.24 11.01 5.63
N GLU A 206 9.50 11.04 6.94
CA GLU A 206 10.54 11.87 7.55
C GLU A 206 11.96 11.49 7.10
N SER A 207 12.20 10.21 6.79
CA SER A 207 13.48 9.74 6.24
C SER A 207 13.71 10.22 4.80
N LEU A 208 12.66 10.23 3.98
CA LEU A 208 12.73 10.69 2.58
C LEU A 208 12.73 12.22 2.46
N PHE A 209 11.92 12.89 3.29
CA PHE A 209 11.74 14.33 3.27
C PHE A 209 11.97 14.92 4.67
N PRO A 210 13.23 15.20 5.06
CA PRO A 210 13.57 15.69 6.39
C PRO A 210 12.86 16.99 6.80
N GLN A 211 12.45 17.82 5.82
CA GLN A 211 11.64 19.03 6.06
C GLN A 211 10.29 18.71 6.72
N THR A 212 9.76 17.51 6.53
CA THR A 212 8.51 17.09 7.16
C THR A 212 8.62 16.83 8.65
N LYS A 213 9.81 16.93 9.26
CA LYS A 213 9.96 16.86 10.72
C LYS A 213 9.41 18.09 11.44
N ASP A 214 9.47 19.25 10.80
CA ASP A 214 8.88 20.49 11.31
C ASP A 214 7.39 20.53 10.96
N PRO A 215 6.48 20.71 11.93
CA PRO A 215 5.04 20.75 11.67
C PRO A 215 4.64 21.83 10.64
N VAL A 216 5.31 22.98 10.60
CA VAL A 216 4.96 24.06 9.66
C VAL A 216 5.34 23.67 8.23
N GLN A 217 6.54 23.13 8.05
CA GLN A 217 7.02 22.68 6.74
C GLN A 217 6.29 21.42 6.27
N ARG A 218 5.87 20.56 7.20
CA ARG A 218 5.01 19.40 6.93
C ARG A 218 3.68 19.85 6.34
N GLU A 219 3.01 20.83 6.94
CA GLU A 219 1.74 21.33 6.43
C GLU A 219 1.89 21.91 5.01
N VAL A 220 2.96 22.66 4.75
CA VAL A 220 3.27 23.16 3.40
C VAL A 220 3.49 22.01 2.42
N PHE A 221 4.27 20.99 2.80
CA PHE A 221 4.50 19.79 1.98
C PHE A 221 3.19 19.10 1.59
N PHE A 222 2.27 18.89 2.55
CA PHE A 222 0.99 18.25 2.28
C PHE A 222 0.08 19.10 1.40
N LYS A 223 0.00 20.42 1.65
CA LYS A 223 -0.75 21.35 0.79
C LYS A 223 -0.24 21.28 -0.63
N GLU A 224 1.06 21.39 -0.81
CA GLU A 224 1.71 21.32 -2.12
C GLU A 224 1.50 19.98 -2.84
N ALA A 225 1.55 18.86 -2.11
CA ALA A 225 1.28 17.52 -2.66
C ALA A 225 -0.19 17.37 -3.08
N PHE A 226 -1.12 17.84 -2.25
CA PHE A 226 -2.56 17.79 -2.55
C PHE A 226 -2.93 18.73 -3.70
N ASP A 227 -2.31 19.90 -3.82
CA ASP A 227 -2.48 20.81 -4.94
C ASP A 227 -2.12 20.15 -6.27
N ALA A 228 -1.06 19.32 -6.28
CA ALA A 228 -0.69 18.53 -7.45
C ALA A 228 -1.69 17.40 -7.72
N GLY A 229 -2.18 16.72 -6.68
CA GLY A 229 -3.25 15.72 -6.81
C GLY A 229 -4.52 16.30 -7.45
N ARG A 230 -4.95 17.49 -7.02
CA ARG A 230 -6.11 18.19 -7.62
C ARG A 230 -5.90 18.52 -9.10
N GLN A 231 -4.69 18.95 -9.47
CA GLN A 231 -4.35 19.21 -10.88
C GLN A 231 -4.37 17.95 -11.74
N LEU A 232 -4.16 16.77 -11.14
CA LEU A 232 -4.20 15.47 -11.80
C LEU A 232 -5.57 14.80 -11.75
N GLY A 233 -6.56 15.41 -11.09
CA GLY A 233 -7.95 14.92 -11.06
C GLY A 233 -8.33 14.10 -9.83
N PHE A 234 -7.48 14.01 -8.81
CA PHE A 234 -7.85 13.38 -7.53
C PHE A 234 -8.84 14.25 -6.75
N SER A 235 -9.83 13.60 -6.13
CA SER A 235 -10.76 14.25 -5.22
C SER A 235 -10.13 14.50 -3.84
N GLU A 236 -10.72 15.42 -3.06
CA GLU A 236 -10.22 15.70 -1.71
C GLU A 236 -10.38 14.51 -0.76
N GLN A 237 -11.44 13.71 -0.93
CA GLN A 237 -11.69 12.52 -0.12
C GLN A 237 -10.62 11.46 -0.36
N GLU A 238 -10.29 11.17 -1.63
CA GLU A 238 -9.22 10.22 -1.97
C GLU A 238 -7.88 10.64 -1.39
N MET A 239 -7.55 11.94 -1.44
CA MET A 239 -6.28 12.44 -0.91
C MET A 239 -6.18 12.37 0.62
N GLN A 240 -7.29 12.53 1.34
CA GLN A 240 -7.32 12.41 2.80
C GLN A 240 -7.15 10.97 3.30
N GLU A 241 -7.50 9.99 2.46
CA GLU A 241 -7.33 8.56 2.77
C GLU A 241 -5.90 8.04 2.51
N ILE A 242 -5.04 8.86 1.89
CA ILE A 242 -3.66 8.47 1.59
C ILE A 242 -2.82 8.47 2.86
N VAL A 243 -2.47 7.27 3.31
CA VAL A 243 -1.53 7.03 4.43
C VAL A 243 -0.13 6.66 3.93
N ASP A 244 -0.02 6.07 2.73
CA ASP A 244 1.23 5.54 2.19
C ASP A 244 2.21 6.67 1.85
N HIS A 245 3.38 6.67 2.50
CA HIS A 245 4.44 7.67 2.27
C HIS A 245 4.93 7.70 0.82
N ARG A 246 4.83 6.58 0.08
CA ARG A 246 5.24 6.48 -1.33
C ARG A 246 4.32 7.29 -2.24
N LEU A 247 3.02 7.28 -1.95
CA LEU A 247 2.05 8.06 -2.71
C LEU A 247 2.25 9.57 -2.47
N LEU A 248 2.56 9.95 -1.22
CA LEU A 248 2.92 11.33 -0.90
C LEU A 248 4.23 11.76 -1.59
N ALA A 249 5.22 10.88 -1.65
CA ALA A 249 6.46 11.12 -2.40
C ALA A 249 6.18 11.32 -3.89
N LEU A 250 5.34 10.47 -4.48
CA LEU A 250 4.91 10.58 -5.88
C LEU A 250 4.23 11.92 -6.13
N ALA A 251 3.26 12.31 -5.29
CA ALA A 251 2.57 13.60 -5.41
C ALA A 251 3.55 14.78 -5.33
N HIS A 252 4.53 14.73 -4.43
CA HIS A 252 5.57 15.74 -4.34
C HIS A 252 6.41 15.85 -5.63
N TYR A 253 6.86 14.72 -6.19
CA TYR A 253 7.62 14.74 -7.44
C TYR A 253 6.77 15.14 -8.65
N ALA A 254 5.50 14.73 -8.68
CA ALA A 254 4.56 15.16 -9.70
C ALA A 254 4.43 16.69 -9.70
N ARG A 255 4.33 17.31 -8.53
CA ARG A 255 4.33 18.77 -8.38
C ARG A 255 5.59 19.41 -8.97
N VAL A 256 6.77 18.90 -8.62
CA VAL A 256 8.05 19.40 -9.14
C VAL A 256 8.09 19.29 -10.67
N GLY A 257 7.60 18.17 -11.23
CA GLY A 257 7.49 17.97 -12.68
C GLY A 257 6.52 18.95 -13.35
N LEU A 258 5.36 19.22 -12.74
CA LEU A 258 4.39 20.20 -13.24
C LEU A 258 4.98 21.62 -13.23
N GLN A 259 5.67 22.01 -12.15
CA GLN A 259 6.34 23.30 -12.06
C GLN A 259 7.46 23.43 -13.10
N ALA A 260 8.28 22.39 -13.30
CA ALA A 260 9.32 22.38 -14.31
C ALA A 260 8.73 22.54 -15.73
N ARG A 261 7.64 21.84 -16.05
CA ARG A 261 6.95 21.97 -17.33
C ARG A 261 6.43 23.40 -17.55
N GLN A 262 5.83 23.99 -16.52
CA GLN A 262 5.34 25.37 -16.58
C GLN A 262 6.51 26.36 -16.74
N ALA A 263 7.64 26.15 -16.05
CA ALA A 263 8.82 26.98 -16.17
C ALA A 263 9.42 26.92 -17.58
N VAL A 264 9.51 25.73 -18.19
CA VAL A 264 9.96 25.56 -19.58
C VAL A 264 9.04 26.31 -20.54
N SER A 265 7.71 26.18 -20.38
CA SER A 265 6.74 26.92 -21.20
C SER A 265 6.92 28.44 -21.07
N LYS A 266 7.10 28.94 -19.85
CA LYS A 266 7.33 30.37 -19.59
C LYS A 266 8.65 30.86 -20.17
N ALA A 267 9.72 30.06 -20.06
CA ALA A 267 11.02 30.37 -20.64
C ALA A 267 10.94 30.44 -22.17
N TYR A 268 10.28 29.46 -22.81
CA TYR A 268 10.06 29.43 -24.25
C TYR A 268 9.24 30.63 -24.76
N GLN A 269 8.21 31.05 -24.01
CA GLN A 269 7.45 32.26 -24.33
C GLN A 269 8.31 33.52 -24.27
N LYS A 270 9.18 33.63 -23.26
CA LYS A 270 10.11 34.77 -23.12
C LYS A 270 11.16 34.81 -24.25
N THR A 271 11.65 33.65 -24.71
CA THR A 271 12.70 33.60 -25.73
C THR A 271 12.17 33.69 -27.16
N ARG A 272 10.90 33.35 -27.43
CA ARG A 272 10.28 33.44 -28.76
C ARG A 272 10.37 34.81 -29.45
N GLY A 273 10.49 35.89 -28.67
CA GLY A 273 10.60 37.26 -29.17
C GLY A 273 11.99 37.89 -29.01
N CYS A 274 12.96 37.19 -28.42
CA CYS A 274 14.30 37.73 -28.25
C CYS A 274 15.13 37.51 -29.54
N PRO A 275 15.82 38.54 -30.05
CA PRO A 275 16.76 38.36 -31.16
C PRO A 275 17.85 37.35 -30.75
N PRO A 276 18.39 36.57 -31.71
CA PRO A 276 19.46 35.62 -31.41
C PRO A 276 20.60 36.37 -30.75
N VAL A 277 21.02 35.89 -29.58
CA VAL A 277 22.18 36.43 -28.87
C VAL A 277 23.37 36.29 -29.82
N THR A 278 23.83 37.41 -30.38
CA THR A 278 25.09 37.47 -31.09
C THR A 278 26.15 36.98 -30.12
N ALA A 279 26.86 35.90 -30.49
CA ALA A 279 27.95 35.38 -29.68
C ALA A 279 28.82 36.55 -29.20
N PRO A 280 29.23 36.58 -27.92
CA PRO A 280 30.09 37.64 -27.43
C PRO A 280 31.29 37.67 -28.37
N VAL A 281 31.46 38.79 -29.08
CA VAL A 281 32.66 39.06 -29.85
C VAL A 281 33.76 38.93 -28.82
N GLN A 282 34.53 37.83 -28.89
CA GLN A 282 35.69 37.65 -28.05
C GLN A 282 36.52 38.93 -28.19
N GLY A 283 36.54 39.72 -27.12
CA GLY A 283 37.38 40.90 -27.08
C GLY A 283 38.77 40.47 -27.49
N ARG A 284 39.39 41.25 -28.38
CA ARG A 284 40.81 41.16 -28.74
C ARG A 284 41.67 41.36 -27.48
N GLY A 285 41.68 40.38 -26.59
CA GLY A 285 42.64 40.22 -25.51
C GLY A 285 43.68 39.24 -26.01
N THR A 286 44.81 39.78 -26.48
CA THR A 286 46.15 39.17 -26.52
C THR A 286 46.23 37.64 -26.45
N ASN A 287 45.62 36.92 -27.39
CA ASN A 287 45.77 35.47 -27.50
C ASN A 287 46.45 35.07 -28.82
N HIS A 288 47.48 35.83 -29.18
CA HIS A 288 48.33 35.53 -30.33
C HIS A 288 49.07 34.19 -30.12
N GLN A 289 49.48 33.90 -28.90
CA GLN A 289 50.21 32.68 -28.52
C GLN A 289 49.41 31.40 -28.85
N VAL A 290 48.13 31.30 -28.46
CA VAL A 290 47.33 30.10 -28.77
C VAL A 290 47.04 29.98 -30.27
N SER A 291 46.91 31.11 -30.99
CA SER A 291 46.71 31.08 -32.45
C SER A 291 47.98 30.63 -33.20
N ASP A 292 49.15 31.03 -32.70
CA ASP A 292 50.42 30.76 -33.34
C ASP A 292 50.93 29.36 -32.99
N GLN A 293 50.67 28.86 -31.77
CA GLN A 293 50.84 27.45 -31.40
C GLN A 293 49.99 26.52 -32.29
N LYS A 294 48.72 26.87 -32.55
CA LYS A 294 47.87 26.08 -33.46
C LYS A 294 48.42 26.04 -34.89
N LYS A 295 48.98 27.16 -35.39
CA LYS A 295 49.62 27.20 -36.71
C LYS A 295 50.93 26.42 -36.74
N ALA A 296 51.72 26.46 -35.66
CA ALA A 296 52.96 25.68 -35.53
C ALA A 296 52.67 24.18 -35.51
N LEU A 297 51.66 23.73 -34.77
CA LEU A 297 51.19 22.33 -34.78
C LEU A 297 50.71 21.88 -36.16
N GLN A 298 49.98 22.76 -36.88
CA GLN A 298 49.56 22.46 -38.25
C GLN A 298 50.73 22.36 -39.23
N ARG A 299 51.80 23.13 -39.04
CA ARG A 299 53.02 23.02 -39.85
C ARG A 299 53.76 21.74 -39.53
N LEU A 300 53.94 21.40 -38.25
CA LEU A 300 54.54 20.15 -37.82
C LEU A 300 53.79 18.92 -38.37
N ASN A 301 52.46 18.92 -38.29
CA ASN A 301 51.64 17.82 -38.83
C ASN A 301 51.75 17.68 -40.36
N LYS A 302 52.07 18.78 -41.08
CA LYS A 302 52.21 18.77 -42.53
C LYS A 302 53.63 18.43 -42.99
N SER A 303 54.64 18.94 -42.31
CA SER A 303 56.05 18.81 -42.71
C SER A 303 56.77 17.65 -42.02
N GLY A 304 56.30 17.24 -40.83
CA GLY A 304 56.97 16.26 -39.96
C GLY A 304 58.40 16.64 -39.56
N SER A 305 58.81 17.90 -39.78
CA SER A 305 60.21 18.29 -39.68
C SER A 305 60.62 18.58 -38.24
N LEU A 306 61.83 18.14 -37.85
CA LEU A 306 62.38 18.40 -36.50
C LEU A 306 62.48 19.91 -36.20
N ARG A 307 62.69 20.74 -37.22
CA ARG A 307 62.78 22.20 -37.07
C ARG A 307 61.43 22.82 -36.70
N ASP A 308 60.34 22.27 -37.22
CA ASP A 308 58.99 22.73 -36.87
C ASP A 308 58.56 22.26 -35.49
N ALA A 309 59.08 21.12 -35.02
CA ALA A 309 58.84 20.62 -33.66
C ALA A 309 59.50 21.51 -32.59
N LEU A 310 60.69 22.05 -32.88
CA LEU A 310 61.41 22.96 -31.97
C LEU A 310 60.79 24.36 -31.89
N ALA A 311 59.96 24.73 -32.86
CA ALA A 311 59.24 26.00 -32.86
C ALA A 311 57.94 25.97 -32.01
N LEU A 312 57.62 24.81 -31.40
CA LEU A 312 56.53 24.67 -30.46
C LEU A 312 56.99 25.06 -29.05
N ASP A 313 56.32 26.05 -28.50
CA ASP A 313 56.50 26.47 -27.11
C ASP A 313 55.50 25.72 -26.23
N PHE A 314 55.99 25.00 -25.21
CA PHE A 314 55.20 24.08 -24.35
C PHE A 314 54.93 24.63 -22.94
N GLU A 315 55.25 25.91 -22.67
CA GLU A 315 54.93 26.56 -21.39
C GLU A 315 53.44 26.89 -21.20
#